data_AF-A0A2D9HW23-F1
#
_entry.id   AF-A0A2D9HW23-F1
#
_cell.length_a   1.000
_cell.length_b   1.000
_cell.length_c   1.000
_cell.angle_alpha   90.00
_cell.angle_beta   90.00
_cell.angle_gamma   90.00
#
_symmetry.space_group_name_H-M   'P 1'
#
loop_
_entity.id
_entity.type
_entity.pdbx_description
1 polymer ?
#
loop_
_entity_poly.entity_id
_entity_poly.type
_entity_poly.pdbx_seq_one_letter_code
_entity_poly.pdbx_strand_id
1 'polypeptide(L)' 'NPPNPDKQKYGYWLYNRKVKDPEAWLEKATHHEGSWWPEWKNWLDKFDGAQIDARPPGCGKKTIEPAPGSYVKAKIG' A
#
# COMPACT_ATOMS: atom_id res chain seq x y z
N ASN A 1 -8.33 0.36 -1.67
CA ASN A 1 -8.77 -1.02 -1.48
C ASN A 1 -7.61 -1.92 -1.84
N PRO A 2 -7.15 -2.82 -0.96
CA PRO A 2 -6.20 -3.85 -1.35
C PRO A 2 -6.61 -4.56 -2.63
N PRO A 3 -5.64 -4.95 -3.48
CA PRO A 3 -5.90 -5.92 -4.52
C PRO A 3 -6.49 -7.16 -3.83
N ASN A 4 -7.54 -7.71 -4.40
CA ASN A 4 -8.00 -9.02 -3.96
C ASN A 4 -6.89 -10.03 -4.30
N PRO A 5 -6.29 -10.74 -3.33
CA PRO A 5 -5.19 -11.69 -3.59
C PRO A 5 -5.62 -12.84 -4.51
N ASP A 6 -6.92 -13.19 -4.53
CA ASP A 6 -7.49 -14.22 -5.39
C ASP A 6 -7.74 -13.73 -6.82
N LYS A 7 -7.65 -12.41 -7.04
CA LYS A 7 -7.71 -11.79 -8.36
C LYS A 7 -6.29 -11.42 -8.76
N GLN A 8 -5.57 -12.39 -9.33
CA GLN A 8 -4.28 -12.20 -10.03
C GLN A 8 -4.48 -11.36 -11.30
N LYS A 9 -4.96 -10.13 -11.13
CA LYS A 9 -5.23 -9.19 -12.21
C LYS A 9 -4.01 -8.29 -12.35
N TYR A 10 -3.50 -8.18 -13.58
CA TYR A 10 -2.32 -7.39 -13.96
C TYR A 10 -0.98 -7.97 -13.48
N GLY A 11 0.07 -7.16 -13.61
CA GLY A 11 1.40 -7.39 -13.06
C GLY A 11 2.08 -6.05 -12.76
N TYR A 12 3.30 -6.11 -12.24
CA TYR A 12 4.12 -4.96 -11.86
C TYR A 12 5.59 -5.20 -12.24
N TRP A 13 6.37 -4.13 -12.33
CA TRP A 13 7.79 -4.19 -12.70
C TRP A 13 8.66 -3.80 -11.52
N LEU A 14 9.75 -4.53 -11.31
CA LEU A 14 10.75 -4.20 -10.30
C LEU A 14 12.14 -4.07 -10.90
N TYR A 15 12.83 -3.01 -10.50
CA TYR A 15 14.26 -2.86 -10.66
C TYR A 15 14.83 -2.04 -9.50
N ASN A 16 15.80 -2.60 -8.78
CA ASN A 16 16.31 -2.05 -7.52
C ASN A 16 17.41 -0.99 -7.69
N ARG A 17 17.66 -0.52 -8.93
CA ARG A 17 18.65 0.54 -9.20
C ARG A 17 17.99 1.78 -9.76
N LYS A 18 18.50 2.93 -9.34
CA LYS A 18 18.15 4.23 -9.91
C LYS A 18 18.94 4.42 -11.20
N VAL A 19 18.24 4.76 -12.26
CA VAL A 19 18.80 5.21 -13.54
C VAL A 19 18.17 6.56 -13.89
N LYS A 20 18.81 7.34 -14.76
CA LYS A 20 18.29 8.67 -15.16
C LYS A 20 17.14 8.58 -16.16
N ASP A 21 17.13 7.52 -16.96
CA ASP A 21 16.24 7.34 -18.08
C ASP A 21 15.18 6.27 -17.74
N PRO A 22 13.87 6.58 -17.86
CA PRO A 22 12.81 5.65 -17.48
C PRO A 22 12.71 4.45 -18.43
N GLU A 23 13.00 4.61 -19.72
CA GLU A 23 13.06 3.51 -20.69
C GLU A 23 14.16 2.51 -20.30
N ALA A 24 15.37 3.00 -20.02
CA ALA A 24 16.46 2.16 -19.52
C ALA A 24 16.17 1.48 -18.16
N TRP A 25 15.27 2.04 -17.35
CA TRP A 25 14.79 1.38 -16.12
C TRP A 25 13.88 0.20 -16.48
N LEU A 26 12.93 0.43 -17.39
CA LEU A 26 11.94 -0.56 -17.79
C LEU A 26 12.58 -1.74 -18.53
N GLU A 27 13.55 -1.50 -19.40
CA GLU A 27 14.31 -2.54 -20.12
C GLU A 27 15.00 -3.54 -19.19
N LYS A 28 15.39 -3.08 -17.99
CA LYS A 28 16.10 -3.90 -16.98
C LYS A 28 15.18 -4.42 -15.89
N ALA A 29 13.93 -3.95 -15.86
CA ALA A 29 12.98 -4.34 -14.84
C ALA A 29 12.41 -5.73 -15.14
N THR A 30 12.20 -6.51 -14.09
CA THR A 30 11.55 -7.82 -14.18
C THR A 30 10.06 -7.64 -13.98
N HIS A 31 9.26 -8.25 -14.85
CA HIS A 31 7.80 -8.31 -14.69
C HIS A 31 7.42 -9.38 -13.67
N HIS A 32 6.55 -9.04 -12.75
CA HIS A 32 5.98 -9.90 -11.71
C HIS A 32 4.46 -9.91 -11.85
N GLU A 33 3.86 -11.10 -11.79
CA GLU A 33 2.40 -11.24 -11.87
C GLU A 33 1.71 -10.82 -10.57
N GLY A 34 0.45 -10.37 -10.69
CA GLY A 34 -0.37 -9.97 -9.56
C GLY A 34 -0.11 -8.53 -9.13
N SER A 35 -0.46 -8.22 -7.88
CA SER A 35 -0.33 -6.86 -7.37
C SER A 35 1.04 -6.59 -6.74
N TRP A 36 1.47 -5.33 -6.79
CA TRP A 36 2.67 -4.84 -6.12
C TRP A 36 2.53 -4.70 -4.59
N TRP A 37 1.32 -4.81 -4.03
CA TRP A 37 1.08 -4.62 -2.59
C TRP A 37 1.91 -5.54 -1.68
N PRO A 38 2.08 -6.85 -1.96
CA PRO A 38 2.94 -7.72 -1.17
C PRO A 38 4.40 -7.27 -1.18
N GLU A 39 4.92 -6.80 -2.32
CA GLU A 39 6.28 -6.28 -2.40
C GLU A 39 6.45 -5.02 -1.55
N TRP A 40 5.46 -4.12 -1.60
CA TRP A 40 5.46 -2.94 -0.73
C TRP A 40 5.37 -3.30 0.75
N LYS A 41 4.57 -4.30 1.13
CA LYS A 41 4.51 -4.81 2.50
C LYS A 41 5.86 -5.36 2.95
N ASN A 42 6.53 -6.16 2.12
CA ASN A 42 7.88 -6.68 2.40
C ASN A 42 8.91 -5.55 2.60
N TRP A 43 8.78 -4.47 1.83
CA TRP A 43 9.61 -3.29 2.04
C TRP A 43 9.28 -2.59 3.36
N LEU A 44 8.00 -2.40 3.69
CA LEU A 44 7.54 -1.78 4.93
C LEU A 44 7.96 -2.55 6.18
N ASP A 45 8.02 -3.88 6.13
CA ASP A 45 8.36 -4.73 7.29
C ASP A 45 9.77 -4.47 7.82
N LYS A 46 10.64 -3.88 7.00
CA LYS A 46 11.97 -3.42 7.42
C LYS A 46 11.92 -2.17 8.31
N PHE A 47 10.77 -1.52 8.38
CA PHE A 47 10.54 -0.24 9.06
C PHE A 47 9.37 -0.29 10.07
N ASP A 48 8.65 -1.42 10.20
CA ASP A 48 7.43 -1.55 11.02
C ASP A 48 7.69 -1.79 12.53
N GLY A 49 8.95 -1.74 12.96
CA GLY A 49 9.34 -1.92 14.36
C GLY A 49 8.97 -3.30 14.93
N ALA A 50 8.84 -3.39 16.25
CA ALA A 50 8.44 -4.62 16.92
C ALA A 50 6.91 -4.78 16.92
N GLN A 51 6.44 -6.02 16.75
CA GLN A 51 5.03 -6.36 16.91
C GLN A 51 4.62 -6.16 18.38
N ILE A 52 3.49 -5.47 18.59
CA ILE A 52 2.90 -5.23 19.91
C ILE A 52 1.41 -5.53 19.87
N ASP A 53 0.79 -5.68 21.03
CA ASP A 53 -0.64 -5.89 21.14
C ASP A 53 -1.44 -4.75 20.48
N ALA A 54 -2.46 -5.15 19.73
CA ALA A 54 -3.33 -4.22 19.03
C ALA A 54 -4.06 -3.29 20.02
N ARG A 55 -4.06 -1.99 19.72
CA ARG A 55 -4.75 -0.99 20.56
C ARG A 55 -6.23 -0.87 20.17
N PRO A 56 -7.15 -0.74 21.14
CA PRO A 56 -8.55 -0.48 20.83
C PRO A 56 -8.72 0.90 20.18
N PRO A 57 -9.69 1.07 19.26
CA PRO A 57 -10.03 2.39 18.72
C PRO A 57 -10.35 3.39 19.83
N GLY A 58 -9.80 4.60 19.74
CA GLY A 58 -10.00 5.65 20.75
C GLY A 58 -9.08 5.55 21.98
N CYS A 59 -8.08 4.66 21.98
CA CYS A 59 -7.07 4.64 23.03
C CYS A 59 -6.26 5.96 23.03
N GLY A 60 -6.48 6.80 24.04
CA GLY A 60 -5.83 8.11 24.21
C GLY A 60 -6.45 9.27 23.45
N LYS A 61 -7.54 9.05 22.69
CA LYS A 61 -8.28 10.12 21.96
C LYS A 61 -9.77 9.79 21.86
N LYS A 62 -10.63 10.79 21.97
CA LYS A 62 -12.09 10.61 21.82
C LYS A 62 -12.43 10.16 20.39
N THR A 63 -13.17 9.05 20.27
CA THR A 63 -13.80 8.64 19.01
C THR A 63 -14.94 9.61 18.67
N ILE A 64 -14.94 10.13 17.43
CA ILE A 64 -15.89 11.16 17.00
C ILE A 64 -17.05 10.55 16.20
N GLU A 65 -16.74 9.72 15.19
CA GLU A 65 -17.72 9.00 14.38
C GLU A 65 -17.09 7.71 13.79
N PRO A 66 -17.90 6.70 13.39
CA PRO A 66 -17.40 5.55 12.65
C PRO A 66 -16.80 5.93 11.29
N ALA A 67 -15.77 5.19 10.84
CA ALA A 67 -15.26 5.28 9.48
C ALA A 67 -16.38 5.00 8.43
N PRO A 68 -16.35 5.62 7.24
CA PRO A 68 -15.27 6.45 6.69
C PRO A 68 -15.37 7.94 7.04
N GLY A 69 -16.26 8.31 7.97
CA GLY A 69 -16.48 9.69 8.38
C GLY A 69 -17.34 10.51 7.41
N SER A 70 -17.67 11.70 7.86
CA SER A 70 -18.53 12.67 7.17
C SER A 70 -17.82 13.37 6.01
N TYR A 71 -16.51 13.61 6.11
CA TYR A 71 -15.76 14.40 5.13
C TYR A 71 -15.73 13.74 3.75
N VAL A 72 -15.53 12.42 3.66
CA VAL A 72 -15.56 11.71 2.37
C VAL A 72 -16.96 11.64 1.76
N LYS A 73 -18.01 11.87 2.57
CA LYS A 73 -19.42 11.84 2.12
C LYS A 73 -19.92 13.21 1.67
N ALA A 74 -19.12 14.26 1.85
CA ALA A 74 -19.47 15.60 1.41
C ALA A 74 -19.66 15.60 -0.12
N LYS A 75 -20.75 16.22 -0.58
CA LYS A 75 -20.99 16.48 -1.99
C LYS A 75 -20.63 17.93 -2.29
N ILE A 76 -20.09 18.18 -3.48
CA ILE A 76 -19.98 19.55 -3.99
C ILE A 76 -21.41 20.02 -4.26
N GLY A 77 -21.78 21.13 -3.62
CA GLY A 77 -23.06 21.80 -3.82
C GLY A 77 -23.10 22.61 -5.10
#